data_AF-A0AAE1SML5-F1
#
_entry.id   AF-A0AAE1SML5-F1
#
_cell.length_a   1.000
_cell.length_b   1.000
_cell.length_c   1.000
_cell.angle_alpha   90.00
_cell.angle_beta   90.00
_cell.angle_gamma   90.00
#
_symmetry.space_group_name_H-M   'P 1'
#
loop_
_entity.id
_entity.type
_entity.pdbx_description
1 polymer ?
#
loop_
_entity_poly.entity_id
_entity_poly.type
_entity_poly.pdbx_seq_one_letter_code
_entity_poly.pdbx_strand_id
1 'polypeptide(L)'
;MLGGSRCILRDCNFHQFSTIFITSPITSICSFRIKLRNKNSSSSCLSNKVSDFGENCVQPKSSDTQSSLLSQSLRGIGKENGGENYNGHLNPHYQGEMFSQSGTDEEPPSERLPILAGGIVALGKFDALHIGHRELAIQAAKRGIPFLLSFVGMAEVLGWEPRAPIVAECDRKRILSSWAPYCGGVIPRELQIDFSKVRYLTPRQFVERLSKELGVRGVVAGENYHFGYRAAGDASDLVKLCEEYELEAYVINSVMDNNQISGALNSCDGKEREQVSSTRVRYALDKGDMKYVSELLGRNHRLVLMMEDQERFTSERNRLSAPKSCLLNLAPKEGLYENCSVLIDKNVIPCRVIVDTTDIHLECYEVANFSCITSRDLKILGIELW
;
A
#
# COMPACT_ATOMS: atom_id res chain seq x y z
N MET A 1 14.84 -24.73 -52.52
CA MET A 1 15.64 -23.68 -51.84
C MET A 1 14.70 -22.88 -50.94
N LEU A 2 15.09 -22.75 -49.68
CA LEU A 2 14.31 -22.19 -48.57
C LEU A 2 14.12 -20.68 -48.73
N GLY A 3 12.87 -20.20 -48.68
CA GLY A 3 12.52 -18.78 -48.54
C GLY A 3 11.89 -18.56 -47.18
N GLY A 4 12.70 -18.25 -46.16
CA GLY A 4 12.24 -17.97 -44.81
C GLY A 4 11.82 -16.51 -44.65
N SER A 5 10.52 -16.26 -44.54
CA SER A 5 9.99 -14.97 -44.07
C SER A 5 9.93 -15.00 -42.54
N ARG A 6 10.84 -14.28 -41.88
CA ARG A 6 10.79 -14.03 -40.44
C ARG A 6 9.65 -13.05 -40.15
N CYS A 7 8.59 -13.52 -39.49
CA CYS A 7 7.67 -12.63 -38.78
C CYS A 7 8.35 -12.15 -37.50
N ILE A 8 8.65 -10.86 -37.44
CA ILE A 8 9.12 -10.17 -36.24
C ILE A 8 7.91 -10.05 -35.30
N LEU A 9 7.83 -10.91 -34.29
CA LEU A 9 6.99 -10.68 -33.13
C LEU A 9 7.56 -9.47 -32.39
N ARG A 10 6.83 -8.35 -32.42
CA ARG A 10 7.06 -7.23 -31.51
C ARG A 10 6.55 -7.65 -30.14
N ASP A 11 7.44 -7.67 -29.17
CA ASP A 11 7.15 -7.91 -27.76
C ASP A 11 6.17 -6.85 -27.23
N CYS A 12 4.93 -7.25 -26.99
CA CYS A 12 3.99 -6.47 -26.20
C CYS A 12 4.15 -6.88 -24.72
N ASN A 13 4.93 -6.09 -23.98
CA ASN A 13 5.04 -6.18 -22.53
C ASN A 13 3.69 -5.94 -21.86
N PHE A 14 3.16 -6.97 -21.19
CA PHE A 14 2.00 -6.90 -20.31
C PHE A 14 2.38 -6.12 -19.03
N HIS A 15 2.00 -4.85 -18.95
CA HIS A 15 2.01 -4.10 -17.69
C HIS A 15 0.72 -4.38 -16.91
N GLN A 16 0.84 -5.11 -15.80
CA GLN A 16 -0.27 -5.43 -14.90
C GLN A 16 -0.61 -4.28 -13.95
N PHE A 17 -1.91 -4.06 -13.83
CA PHE A 17 -2.62 -2.92 -13.27
C PHE A 17 -2.60 -2.85 -11.73
N SER A 18 -2.84 -1.64 -11.21
CA SER A 18 -3.08 -1.35 -9.80
C SER A 18 -4.48 -1.74 -9.29
N THR A 19 -5.27 -2.46 -10.10
CA THR A 19 -6.58 -3.01 -9.75
C THR A 19 -6.62 -4.46 -10.23
N ILE A 20 -6.70 -5.41 -9.29
CA ILE A 20 -6.61 -6.84 -9.57
C ILE A 20 -8.00 -7.35 -9.96
N PHE A 21 -8.29 -7.42 -11.26
CA PHE A 21 -9.34 -8.28 -11.79
C PHE A 21 -8.79 -9.69 -12.00
N ILE A 22 -9.30 -10.67 -11.25
CA ILE A 22 -9.08 -12.09 -11.53
C ILE A 22 -10.10 -12.53 -12.56
N THR A 23 -9.73 -12.46 -13.84
CA THR A 23 -10.46 -13.18 -14.87
C THR A 23 -9.93 -14.62 -14.93
N SER A 24 -10.83 -15.58 -14.77
CA SER A 24 -10.51 -17.02 -14.93
C SER A 24 -10.53 -17.39 -16.41
N PRO A 25 -9.67 -18.29 -16.90
CA PRO A 25 -9.87 -18.92 -18.19
C PRO A 25 -10.93 -20.02 -18.03
N ILE A 26 -12.11 -19.83 -18.62
CA ILE A 26 -13.08 -20.91 -18.78
C ILE A 26 -12.65 -21.73 -20.01
N THR A 27 -11.97 -22.84 -19.78
CA THR A 27 -11.97 -23.95 -20.72
C THR A 27 -13.32 -24.65 -20.61
N SER A 28 -14.26 -24.31 -21.50
CA SER A 28 -15.38 -25.17 -21.84
C SER A 28 -15.35 -25.39 -23.34
N ILE A 29 -14.94 -26.60 -23.72
CA ILE A 29 -15.04 -27.12 -25.08
C ILE A 29 -16.53 -27.29 -25.35
N CYS A 30 -17.10 -26.39 -26.14
CA CYS A 30 -18.42 -26.57 -26.74
C CYS A 30 -18.25 -26.49 -28.25
N SER A 31 -18.21 -27.66 -28.89
CA SER A 31 -18.11 -27.83 -30.33
C SER A 31 -19.34 -27.24 -31.03
N PHE A 32 -19.21 -26.04 -31.60
CA PHE A 32 -20.19 -25.52 -32.56
C PHE A 32 -19.63 -25.61 -33.99
N ARG A 33 -20.28 -26.49 -34.76
CA ARG A 33 -20.07 -26.72 -36.19
C ARG A 33 -20.59 -25.51 -36.97
N ILE A 34 -19.71 -24.64 -37.45
CA ILE A 34 -20.08 -23.56 -38.38
C ILE A 34 -20.16 -24.13 -39.79
N LYS A 35 -21.38 -24.16 -40.34
CA LYS A 35 -21.68 -24.46 -41.74
C LYS A 35 -21.53 -23.16 -42.52
N LEU A 36 -20.41 -23.00 -43.22
CA LEU A 36 -20.19 -21.89 -44.14
C LEU A 36 -21.24 -21.94 -45.26
N ARG A 37 -22.02 -20.87 -45.42
CA ARG A 37 -22.79 -20.61 -46.64
C ARG A 37 -22.47 -19.19 -47.10
N ASN A 38 -21.68 -19.13 -48.17
CA ASN A 38 -21.42 -17.96 -48.98
C ASN A 38 -22.72 -17.27 -49.39
N LYS A 39 -22.72 -15.93 -49.36
CA LYS A 39 -23.26 -15.10 -50.44
C LYS A 39 -22.70 -13.68 -50.38
N ASN A 40 -21.93 -13.37 -51.42
CA ASN A 40 -21.62 -12.01 -51.88
C ASN A 40 -22.92 -11.22 -52.12
N SER A 41 -22.91 -9.92 -51.81
CA SER A 41 -23.13 -8.85 -52.79
C SER A 41 -23.38 -7.50 -52.11
N SER A 42 -22.45 -6.57 -52.38
CA SER A 42 -22.67 -5.17 -52.79
C SER A 42 -23.57 -4.19 -52.02
N SER A 43 -22.99 -2.99 -51.93
CA SER A 43 -23.57 -1.65 -52.14
C SER A 43 -24.24 -0.90 -50.98
N SER A 44 -23.54 0.19 -50.61
CA SER A 44 -23.99 1.59 -50.55
C SER A 44 -24.94 2.06 -49.45
N CYS A 45 -24.37 2.96 -48.63
CA CYS A 45 -24.79 4.35 -48.39
C CYS A 45 -26.11 4.68 -47.67
N LEU A 46 -25.94 5.63 -46.73
CA LEU A 46 -26.81 6.74 -46.33
C LEU A 46 -27.77 6.55 -45.13
N SER A 47 -27.37 7.23 -44.05
CA SER A 47 -28.11 8.15 -43.17
C SER A 47 -29.66 8.14 -43.18
N ASN A 48 -30.25 7.97 -42.00
CA ASN A 48 -31.04 8.99 -41.26
C ASN A 48 -31.72 8.30 -40.05
N LYS A 49 -31.49 8.76 -38.81
CA LYS A 49 -32.46 9.51 -37.98
C LYS A 49 -33.94 9.18 -38.24
N VAL A 50 -34.65 8.71 -37.20
CA VAL A 50 -35.83 9.37 -36.57
C VAL A 50 -36.60 8.37 -35.66
N SER A 51 -36.76 8.81 -34.39
CA SER A 51 -37.85 8.67 -33.37
C SER A 51 -38.67 7.39 -33.09
N ASP A 52 -38.88 7.21 -31.78
CA ASP A 52 -40.13 6.92 -31.04
C ASP A 52 -40.99 5.69 -31.35
N PHE A 53 -41.11 4.83 -30.32
CA PHE A 53 -42.33 4.23 -29.74
C PHE A 53 -41.91 3.78 -28.31
N GLY A 54 -42.57 4.05 -27.18
CA GLY A 54 -43.97 4.41 -26.93
C GLY A 54 -44.70 3.23 -26.25
N GLU A 55 -44.96 3.38 -24.93
CA GLU A 55 -46.03 2.71 -24.14
C GLU A 55 -45.87 1.21 -23.75
N ASN A 56 -46.29 0.66 -22.59
CA ASN A 56 -47.15 1.04 -21.43
C ASN A 56 -46.75 0.13 -20.22
N CYS A 57 -46.55 0.64 -18.99
CA CYS A 57 -47.51 0.74 -17.87
C CYS A 57 -48.24 -0.55 -17.46
N VAL A 58 -48.14 -0.94 -16.17
CA VAL A 58 -49.26 -1.17 -15.21
C VAL A 58 -48.71 -1.38 -13.77
N GLN A 59 -49.28 -0.63 -12.83
CA GLN A 59 -49.21 -0.77 -11.36
C GLN A 59 -50.40 -1.60 -10.82
N PRO A 60 -50.44 -1.96 -9.52
CA PRO A 60 -51.50 -1.34 -8.69
C PRO A 60 -51.16 -1.01 -7.21
N LYS A 61 -51.56 0.22 -6.81
CA LYS A 61 -52.32 0.70 -5.61
C LYS A 61 -52.55 -0.29 -4.43
N SER A 62 -52.16 -0.01 -3.17
CA SER A 62 -52.62 0.96 -2.13
C SER A 62 -53.78 0.49 -1.23
N SER A 63 -53.61 0.55 0.10
CA SER A 63 -54.67 0.94 1.06
C SER A 63 -54.10 1.23 2.47
N ASP A 64 -54.49 2.39 3.00
CA ASP A 64 -54.26 2.96 4.34
C ASP A 64 -54.96 2.20 5.48
N THR A 65 -54.49 2.33 6.73
CA THR A 65 -55.29 2.88 7.85
C THR A 65 -54.43 3.30 9.06
N GLN A 66 -54.98 4.27 9.81
CA GLN A 66 -54.42 5.17 10.82
C GLN A 66 -54.31 4.61 12.26
N SER A 67 -53.68 5.44 13.12
CA SER A 67 -53.95 5.68 14.57
C SER A 67 -52.87 5.18 15.53
N SER A 68 -52.51 5.82 16.66
CA SER A 68 -52.41 7.21 17.14
C SER A 68 -51.85 7.15 18.58
N LEU A 69 -51.07 8.18 18.95
CA LEU A 69 -51.03 8.88 20.26
C LEU A 69 -50.38 8.27 21.53
N LEU A 70 -49.80 9.24 22.28
CA LEU A 70 -49.41 9.34 23.71
C LEU A 70 -48.02 8.77 24.09
N SER A 71 -47.15 9.43 24.85
CA SER A 71 -47.15 10.74 25.53
C SER A 71 -45.78 10.97 26.20
N GLN A 72 -45.33 12.25 26.25
CA GLN A 72 -44.76 12.99 27.40
C GLN A 72 -43.94 12.21 28.45
N SER A 73 -42.81 12.62 29.03
CA SER A 73 -42.15 13.90 29.32
C SER A 73 -41.37 13.60 30.62
N LEU A 74 -40.13 14.08 30.82
CA LEU A 74 -39.65 14.57 32.13
C LEU A 74 -38.29 15.28 31.99
N ARG A 75 -38.28 16.52 32.52
CA ARG A 75 -37.13 17.39 32.89
C ARG A 75 -36.42 16.72 34.09
N GLY A 76 -35.15 16.90 34.46
CA GLY A 76 -34.23 18.04 34.46
C GLY A 76 -33.48 18.04 35.81
N ILE A 77 -32.44 18.89 35.95
CA ILE A 77 -31.66 19.22 37.18
C ILE A 77 -30.52 18.21 37.49
N GLY A 78 -29.27 18.53 37.86
CA GLY A 78 -28.48 19.74 38.21
C GLY A 78 -27.12 19.24 38.77
N LYS A 79 -25.97 19.78 38.33
CA LYS A 79 -24.99 20.61 39.07
C LYS A 79 -24.23 20.01 40.29
N GLU A 80 -22.93 20.40 40.34
CA GLU A 80 -21.98 20.48 41.49
C GLU A 80 -21.22 19.19 41.89
N ASN A 81 -20.00 19.20 42.46
CA ASN A 81 -18.79 20.06 42.49
C ASN A 81 -17.77 19.31 43.41
N GLY A 82 -16.46 19.50 43.21
CA GLY A 82 -15.38 19.22 44.20
C GLY A 82 -14.97 17.75 44.35
N GLY A 83 -13.73 17.36 44.65
CA GLY A 83 -12.54 18.09 45.11
C GLY A 83 -11.75 17.15 46.05
N GLU A 84 -10.41 17.17 45.93
CA GLU A 84 -9.39 16.70 46.90
C GLU A 84 -9.12 15.18 47.02
N ASN A 85 -7.97 14.67 46.53
CA ASN A 85 -6.62 14.63 47.13
C ASN A 85 -6.55 13.98 48.51
N TYR A 86 -5.86 12.83 48.64
CA TYR A 86 -4.90 12.55 49.73
C TYR A 86 -3.88 11.46 49.33
N ASN A 87 -2.64 11.73 49.75
CA ASN A 87 -1.38 10.98 49.59
C ASN A 87 -1.26 9.73 50.49
N GLY A 88 -0.28 8.88 50.16
CA GLY A 88 0.46 8.04 51.15
C GLY A 88 0.67 6.60 50.66
N HIS A 89 1.71 6.27 49.90
CA HIS A 89 3.06 5.86 50.37
C HIS A 89 3.05 4.78 51.48
N LEU A 90 3.36 3.53 51.12
CA LEU A 90 4.58 2.78 51.54
C LEU A 90 4.39 1.26 51.39
N ASN A 91 5.33 0.63 50.68
CA ASN A 91 5.58 -0.81 50.64
C ASN A 91 5.96 -1.36 52.03
N PRO A 92 5.87 -2.70 52.20
CA PRO A 92 7.13 -3.39 52.41
C PRO A 92 7.29 -4.70 51.63
N HIS A 93 8.57 -4.96 51.33
CA HIS A 93 9.22 -6.21 51.01
C HIS A 93 8.52 -7.50 51.47
N TYR A 94 8.44 -8.49 50.58
CA TYR A 94 8.35 -9.89 50.93
C TYR A 94 9.52 -10.67 50.29
N GLN A 95 10.34 -11.26 51.15
CA GLN A 95 11.27 -12.36 50.83
C GLN A 95 10.45 -13.64 50.64
N GLY A 96 10.93 -14.49 49.74
CA GLY A 96 10.20 -15.66 49.25
C GLY A 96 10.13 -16.83 50.21
N GLU A 97 9.17 -17.70 49.93
CA GLU A 97 9.23 -19.11 50.27
C GLU A 97 8.76 -19.95 49.09
N MET A 98 9.50 -21.03 48.89
CA MET A 98 9.41 -21.98 47.80
C MET A 98 8.73 -23.23 48.38
N PHE A 99 7.54 -23.58 47.90
CA PHE A 99 6.95 -24.90 48.14
C PHE A 99 6.43 -25.50 46.84
N SER A 100 6.86 -26.73 46.61
CA SER A 100 6.73 -27.51 45.40
C SER A 100 5.50 -28.43 45.40
N GLN A 101 4.77 -28.36 44.28
CA GLN A 101 4.05 -29.42 43.53
C GLN A 101 2.83 -30.14 44.14
N SER A 102 1.68 -30.04 43.45
CA SER A 102 1.11 -31.17 42.67
C SER A 102 -0.06 -30.69 41.80
N GLY A 103 -0.17 -31.32 40.62
CA GLY A 103 -0.83 -30.80 39.42
C GLY A 103 -2.36 -30.75 39.41
N THR A 104 -2.85 -29.79 38.64
CA THR A 104 -3.85 -29.99 37.58
C THR A 104 -3.41 -29.15 36.40
N ASP A 105 -2.86 -29.81 35.37
CA ASP A 105 -2.48 -29.18 34.11
C ASP A 105 -3.75 -28.81 33.31
N GLU A 106 -4.34 -27.67 33.64
CA GLU A 106 -5.04 -26.88 32.62
C GLU A 106 -4.31 -25.54 32.54
N GLU A 107 -3.43 -25.42 31.54
CA GLU A 107 -2.94 -24.11 31.15
C GLU A 107 -4.16 -23.25 30.75
N PRO A 108 -4.39 -22.09 31.39
CA PRO A 108 -5.41 -21.17 30.93
C PRO A 108 -5.06 -20.77 29.49
N PRO A 109 -6.04 -20.62 28.57
CA PRO A 109 -5.76 -20.14 27.24
C PRO A 109 -5.00 -18.83 27.39
N SER A 110 -3.76 -18.78 26.88
CA SER A 110 -3.02 -17.53 26.81
C SER A 110 -3.87 -16.57 25.99
N GLU A 111 -4.63 -15.70 26.65
CA GLU A 111 -5.33 -14.59 26.01
C GLU A 111 -4.23 -13.71 25.41
N ARG A 112 -3.87 -13.99 24.16
CA ARG A 112 -3.03 -13.12 23.38
C ARG A 112 -3.81 -11.82 23.25
N LEU A 113 -3.41 -10.83 24.04
CA LEU A 113 -3.95 -9.48 23.91
C LEU A 113 -3.90 -9.08 22.43
N PRO A 114 -4.98 -8.50 21.88
CA PRO A 114 -5.03 -8.19 20.47
C PRO A 114 -3.88 -7.26 20.09
N ILE A 115 -3.14 -7.64 19.04
CA ILE A 115 -1.90 -6.99 18.62
C ILE A 115 -2.12 -5.49 18.32
N LEU A 116 -3.35 -5.13 17.93
CA LEU A 116 -3.74 -3.78 17.52
C LEU A 116 -4.87 -3.20 18.38
N ALA A 117 -5.02 -3.65 19.63
CA ALA A 117 -6.11 -3.24 20.53
C ALA A 117 -6.34 -1.71 20.51
N GLY A 118 -7.52 -1.29 20.03
CA GLY A 118 -7.92 0.11 19.97
C GLY A 118 -7.27 0.95 18.85
N GLY A 119 -6.53 0.32 17.94
CA GLY A 119 -5.93 0.96 16.77
C GLY A 119 -6.90 1.12 15.60
N ILE A 120 -6.57 2.06 14.71
CA ILE A 120 -7.25 2.25 13.43
C ILE A 120 -6.29 1.83 12.32
N VAL A 121 -6.74 0.89 11.48
CA VAL A 121 -5.89 0.22 10.50
C VAL A 121 -6.14 0.76 9.10
N ALA A 122 -5.14 1.41 8.52
CA ALA A 122 -5.06 1.66 7.09
C ALA A 122 -4.75 0.36 6.34
N LEU A 123 -5.63 -0.02 5.41
CA LEU A 123 -5.49 -1.25 4.62
C LEU A 123 -4.82 -0.95 3.26
N GLY A 124 -3.82 -1.75 2.88
CA GLY A 124 -3.14 -1.56 1.59
C GLY A 124 -1.85 -2.35 1.41
N LYS A 125 -1.26 -2.29 0.22
CA LYS A 125 0.03 -2.93 -0.08
C LYS A 125 1.23 -2.13 0.42
N PHE A 126 1.10 -0.79 0.52
CA PHE A 126 2.10 0.11 1.10
C PHE A 126 3.54 0.01 0.51
N ASP A 127 3.66 -0.34 -0.76
CA ASP A 127 4.93 -0.62 -1.43
C ASP A 127 5.81 0.63 -1.59
N ALA A 128 5.22 1.76 -2.02
CA ALA A 128 5.96 3.02 -2.20
C ALA A 128 5.99 3.93 -0.96
N LEU A 129 5.06 3.74 -0.02
CA LEU A 129 4.77 4.73 1.04
C LEU A 129 4.65 6.17 0.45
N HIS A 130 3.81 6.33 -0.57
CA HIS A 130 3.56 7.59 -1.28
C HIS A 130 2.52 8.47 -0.58
N ILE A 131 2.23 9.67 -1.11
CA ILE A 131 1.31 10.62 -0.47
C ILE A 131 -0.10 10.07 -0.25
N GLY A 132 -0.60 9.21 -1.14
CA GLY A 132 -1.87 8.48 -0.92
C GLY A 132 -1.86 7.54 0.30
N HIS A 133 -0.74 6.86 0.58
CA HIS A 133 -0.61 6.03 1.79
C HIS A 133 -0.50 6.90 3.05
N ARG A 134 0.19 8.03 2.96
CA ARG A 134 0.25 9.01 4.05
C ARG A 134 -1.14 9.53 4.39
N GLU A 135 -1.98 9.80 3.39
CA GLU A 135 -3.37 10.22 3.62
C GLU A 135 -4.18 9.17 4.38
N LEU A 136 -4.08 7.89 4.02
CA LEU A 136 -4.71 6.80 4.80
C LEU A 136 -4.25 6.82 6.27
N ALA A 137 -2.95 7.00 6.51
CA ALA A 137 -2.39 7.07 7.86
C ALA A 137 -2.88 8.31 8.64
N ILE A 138 -2.98 9.47 7.98
CA ILE A 138 -3.53 10.72 8.57
C ILE A 138 -4.98 10.50 8.99
N GLN A 139 -5.79 9.87 8.14
CA GLN A 139 -7.21 9.63 8.43
C GLN A 139 -7.38 8.60 9.55
N ALA A 140 -6.50 7.59 9.63
CA ALA A 140 -6.44 6.69 10.76
C ALA A 140 -6.07 7.43 12.06
N ALA A 141 -5.08 8.33 12.00
CA ALA A 141 -4.60 9.10 13.14
C ALA A 141 -5.66 10.06 13.72
N LYS A 142 -6.54 10.60 12.88
CA LYS A 142 -7.68 11.43 13.32
C LYS A 142 -8.69 10.67 14.17
N ARG A 143 -8.70 9.34 14.09
CA ARG A 143 -9.65 8.46 14.76
C ARG A 143 -9.01 7.70 15.92
N GLY A 144 -7.72 7.38 15.84
CA GLY A 144 -6.98 6.70 16.91
C GLY A 144 -5.51 6.46 16.59
N ILE A 145 -4.91 5.45 17.22
CA ILE A 145 -3.52 5.08 16.96
C ILE A 145 -3.43 4.50 15.54
N PRO A 146 -2.66 5.12 14.62
CA PRO A 146 -2.62 4.71 13.23
C PRO A 146 -1.70 3.50 13.02
N PHE A 147 -2.24 2.48 12.36
CA PHE A 147 -1.48 1.31 11.89
C PHE A 147 -1.65 1.15 10.38
N LEU A 148 -0.59 0.73 9.70
CA LEU A 148 -0.64 0.25 8.32
C LEU A 148 -0.64 -1.27 8.37
N LEU A 149 -1.64 -1.90 7.77
CA LEU A 149 -1.66 -3.35 7.60
C LEU A 149 -1.30 -3.69 6.17
N SER A 150 -0.10 -4.24 5.99
CA SER A 150 0.45 -4.63 4.69
C SER A 150 0.53 -6.14 4.52
N PHE A 151 0.57 -6.58 3.26
CA PHE A 151 0.64 -8.00 2.90
C PHE A 151 1.95 -8.30 2.17
N VAL A 152 2.73 -9.23 2.72
CA VAL A 152 4.04 -9.65 2.18
C VAL A 152 3.97 -11.01 1.49
N GLY A 153 4.96 -11.33 0.66
CA GLY A 153 5.01 -12.61 -0.08
C GLY A 153 3.97 -12.76 -1.20
N MET A 154 3.25 -11.69 -1.56
CA MET A 154 2.20 -11.73 -2.59
C MET A 154 2.73 -12.18 -3.96
N ALA A 155 3.91 -11.72 -4.36
CA ALA A 155 4.51 -12.08 -5.65
C ALA A 155 4.81 -13.58 -5.75
N GLU A 156 5.44 -14.15 -4.72
CA GLU A 156 5.76 -15.59 -4.64
C GLU A 156 4.50 -16.44 -4.69
N VAL A 157 3.50 -16.07 -3.87
CA VAL A 157 2.22 -16.79 -3.78
C VAL A 157 1.41 -16.71 -5.09
N LEU A 158 1.61 -15.68 -5.91
CA LEU A 158 0.95 -15.51 -7.20
C LEU A 158 1.80 -15.95 -8.40
N GLY A 159 3.04 -16.38 -8.18
CA GLY A 159 3.97 -16.73 -9.26
C GLY A 159 4.39 -15.53 -10.12
N TRP A 160 4.40 -14.33 -9.55
CA TRP A 160 4.90 -13.13 -10.21
C TRP A 160 6.42 -13.04 -10.11
N GLU A 161 7.05 -12.45 -11.13
CA GLU A 161 8.47 -12.15 -11.07
C GLU A 161 8.79 -11.24 -9.87
N PRO A 162 9.80 -11.59 -9.06
CA PRO A 162 10.27 -10.73 -7.99
C PRO A 162 10.68 -9.36 -8.55
N ARG A 163 10.20 -8.30 -7.91
CA ARG A 163 10.58 -6.92 -8.23
C ARG A 163 11.21 -6.30 -7.00
N ALA A 164 12.25 -5.50 -7.20
CA ALA A 164 12.81 -4.69 -6.13
C ALA A 164 11.70 -3.81 -5.50
N PRO A 165 11.66 -3.70 -4.16
CA PRO A 165 10.72 -2.81 -3.49
C PRO A 165 11.08 -1.35 -3.81
N ILE A 166 10.10 -0.44 -3.81
CA ILE A 166 10.42 0.99 -3.94
C ILE A 166 11.14 1.50 -2.69
N VAL A 167 10.73 1.00 -1.52
CA VAL A 167 11.28 1.38 -0.22
C VAL A 167 11.96 0.16 0.39
N ALA A 168 13.24 0.29 0.74
CA ALA A 168 13.97 -0.75 1.45
C ALA A 168 13.34 -0.98 2.83
N GLU A 169 13.25 -2.25 3.26
CA GLU A 169 12.60 -2.63 4.53
C GLU A 169 13.18 -1.86 5.74
N CYS A 170 14.50 -1.72 5.78
CA CYS A 170 15.20 -0.98 6.84
C CYS A 170 14.89 0.53 6.86
N ASP A 171 14.42 1.11 5.74
CA ASP A 171 14.11 2.54 5.61
C ASP A 171 12.65 2.87 5.92
N ARG A 172 11.76 1.87 5.96
CA ARG A 172 10.31 2.07 6.19
C ARG A 172 10.03 2.82 7.49
N LYS A 173 10.68 2.44 8.59
CA LYS A 173 10.53 3.10 9.90
C LYS A 173 10.87 4.59 9.84
N ARG A 174 11.92 4.98 9.12
CA ARG A 174 12.30 6.39 8.95
C ARG A 174 11.19 7.17 8.24
N ILE A 175 10.61 6.59 7.18
CA ILE A 175 9.51 7.22 6.43
C ILE A 175 8.27 7.35 7.31
N LEU A 176 7.89 6.30 8.06
CA LEU A 176 6.75 6.38 8.97
C LEU A 176 6.97 7.43 10.08
N SER A 177 8.19 7.53 10.63
CA SER A 177 8.53 8.59 11.58
C SER A 177 8.36 9.99 10.98
N SER A 178 8.69 10.18 9.69
CA SER A 178 8.47 11.45 9.00
C SER A 178 6.99 11.84 8.86
N TRP A 179 6.07 10.89 9.07
CA TRP A 179 4.63 11.15 9.00
C TRP A 179 4.02 11.61 10.32
N ALA A 180 4.76 11.51 11.45
CA ALA A 180 4.26 11.88 12.76
C ALA A 180 3.70 13.32 12.83
N PRO A 181 4.33 14.35 12.23
CA PRO A 181 3.76 15.71 12.24
C PRO A 181 2.38 15.81 11.56
N TYR A 182 2.12 14.96 10.56
CA TYR A 182 0.82 14.91 9.89
C TYR A 182 -0.22 14.08 10.66
N CYS A 183 0.25 13.21 11.56
CA CYS A 183 -0.55 12.26 12.33
C CYS A 183 -0.69 12.70 13.81
N GLY A 184 -0.72 14.02 14.07
CA GLY A 184 -0.90 14.55 15.42
C GLY A 184 0.25 14.24 16.39
N GLY A 185 1.47 14.04 15.87
CA GLY A 185 2.65 13.67 16.65
C GLY A 185 2.82 12.17 16.86
N VAL A 186 1.89 11.33 16.40
CA VAL A 186 1.96 9.87 16.53
C VAL A 186 2.66 9.26 15.33
N ILE A 187 3.70 8.46 15.55
CA ILE A 187 4.37 7.70 14.48
C ILE A 187 3.48 6.51 14.09
N PRO A 188 3.01 6.42 12.83
CA PRO A 188 2.29 5.24 12.36
C PRO A 188 3.16 4.00 12.43
N ARG A 189 2.56 2.87 12.83
CA ARG A 189 3.25 1.58 12.87
C ARG A 189 2.80 0.72 11.72
N GLU A 190 3.65 -0.20 11.27
CA GLU A 190 3.29 -1.14 10.23
C GLU A 190 3.24 -2.56 10.79
N LEU A 191 2.20 -3.30 10.43
CA LEU A 191 2.06 -4.73 10.65
C LEU A 191 2.02 -5.43 9.29
N GLN A 192 2.97 -6.33 9.07
CA GLN A 192 3.03 -7.17 7.88
C GLN A 192 2.39 -8.53 8.17
N ILE A 193 1.47 -8.95 7.30
CA ILE A 193 0.87 -10.29 7.32
C ILE A 193 1.29 -11.04 6.05
N ASP A 194 1.71 -12.30 6.20
CA ASP A 194 1.96 -13.17 5.06
C ASP A 194 0.70 -13.32 4.21
N PHE A 195 0.78 -13.00 2.92
CA PHE A 195 -0.37 -13.07 2.03
C PHE A 195 -0.94 -14.49 1.94
N SER A 196 -0.12 -15.52 2.10
CA SER A 196 -0.55 -16.93 2.15
C SER A 196 -1.58 -17.21 3.25
N LYS A 197 -1.51 -16.50 4.39
CA LYS A 197 -2.43 -16.66 5.54
C LYS A 197 -3.78 -16.01 5.32
N VAL A 198 -3.89 -15.08 4.36
CA VAL A 198 -5.12 -14.32 4.10
C VAL A 198 -5.71 -14.55 2.71
N ARG A 199 -4.94 -15.13 1.78
CA ARG A 199 -5.30 -15.32 0.37
C ARG A 199 -6.67 -15.98 0.16
N TYR A 200 -7.00 -16.98 0.95
CA TYR A 200 -8.20 -17.80 0.79
C TYR A 200 -9.37 -17.35 1.67
N LEU A 201 -9.20 -16.27 2.46
CA LEU A 201 -10.27 -15.75 3.29
C LEU A 201 -11.34 -15.10 2.42
N THR A 202 -12.59 -15.43 2.66
CA THR A 202 -13.72 -14.65 2.14
C THR A 202 -13.68 -13.22 2.71
N PRO A 203 -14.35 -12.23 2.10
CA PRO A 203 -14.47 -10.89 2.66
C PRO A 203 -14.92 -10.90 4.14
N ARG A 204 -15.94 -11.71 4.47
CA ARG A 204 -16.43 -11.88 5.84
C ARG A 204 -15.35 -12.41 6.79
N GLN A 205 -14.66 -13.48 6.41
CA GLN A 205 -13.58 -14.07 7.24
C GLN A 205 -12.41 -13.09 7.43
N PHE A 206 -12.12 -12.27 6.43
CA PHE A 206 -11.11 -11.23 6.55
C PHE A 206 -11.49 -10.19 7.61
N VAL A 207 -12.73 -9.66 7.56
CA VAL A 207 -13.20 -8.69 8.57
C VAL A 207 -13.33 -9.32 9.96
N GLU A 208 -13.80 -10.57 10.04
CA GLU A 208 -13.82 -11.33 11.29
C GLU A 208 -12.43 -11.43 11.92
N ARG A 209 -11.41 -11.70 11.10
CA ARG A 209 -10.02 -11.75 11.55
C ARG A 209 -9.51 -10.39 12.04
N LEU A 210 -9.86 -9.30 11.35
CA LEU A 210 -9.54 -7.95 11.81
C LEU A 210 -10.15 -7.67 13.20
N SER A 211 -11.44 -7.99 13.37
CA SER A 211 -12.16 -7.77 14.62
C SER A 211 -11.65 -8.68 15.76
N LYS A 212 -11.63 -10.00 15.55
CA LYS A 212 -11.41 -10.98 16.61
C LYS A 212 -9.95 -11.30 16.89
N GLU A 213 -9.11 -11.43 15.86
CA GLU A 213 -7.70 -11.80 16.04
C GLU A 213 -6.80 -10.58 16.27
N LEU A 214 -7.06 -9.49 15.54
CA LEU A 214 -6.24 -8.28 15.64
C LEU A 214 -6.78 -7.26 16.64
N GLY A 215 -8.08 -7.33 16.99
CA GLY A 215 -8.74 -6.40 17.92
C GLY A 215 -8.69 -4.95 17.46
N VAL A 216 -8.80 -4.73 16.15
CA VAL A 216 -8.84 -3.37 15.59
C VAL A 216 -10.15 -2.70 16.02
N ARG A 217 -10.12 -1.38 16.25
CA ARG A 217 -11.36 -0.61 16.48
C ARG A 217 -12.02 -0.21 15.17
N GLY A 218 -11.21 -0.03 14.13
CA GLY A 218 -11.71 0.39 12.83
C GLY A 218 -10.67 0.32 11.73
N VAL A 219 -11.13 0.59 10.52
CA VAL A 219 -10.35 0.50 9.30
C VAL A 219 -10.47 1.78 8.48
N VAL A 220 -9.41 2.09 7.75
CA VAL A 220 -9.38 3.12 6.71
C VAL A 220 -8.92 2.47 5.41
N ALA A 221 -9.67 2.68 4.33
CA ALA A 221 -9.34 2.17 3.01
C ALA A 221 -9.61 3.22 1.93
N GLY A 222 -8.94 3.08 0.78
CA GLY A 222 -9.27 3.89 -0.39
C GLY A 222 -10.54 3.39 -1.07
N GLU A 223 -11.22 4.26 -1.82
CA GLU A 223 -12.43 3.92 -2.59
C GLU A 223 -12.25 2.74 -3.56
N ASN A 224 -11.03 2.55 -4.09
CA ASN A 224 -10.67 1.46 -5.02
C ASN A 224 -10.18 0.18 -4.31
N TYR A 225 -10.32 0.09 -2.98
CA TYR A 225 -9.83 -1.05 -2.21
C TYR A 225 -10.66 -2.31 -2.47
N HIS A 226 -9.96 -3.42 -2.73
CA HIS A 226 -10.55 -4.74 -2.91
C HIS A 226 -9.86 -5.76 -2.00
N PHE A 227 -10.64 -6.72 -1.50
CA PHE A 227 -10.17 -7.72 -0.55
C PHE A 227 -10.93 -9.04 -0.63
N GLY A 228 -10.49 -9.99 0.18
CA GLY A 228 -11.01 -11.35 0.19
C GLY A 228 -10.56 -12.18 -1.01
N TYR A 229 -10.94 -13.46 -0.99
CA TYR A 229 -10.56 -14.42 -2.00
C TYR A 229 -11.02 -13.96 -3.37
N ARG A 230 -10.06 -13.85 -4.27
CA ARG A 230 -10.23 -13.33 -5.62
C ARG A 230 -10.74 -11.89 -5.72
N ALA A 231 -10.42 -11.03 -4.75
CA ALA A 231 -10.87 -9.64 -4.73
C ALA A 231 -12.42 -9.52 -4.77
N ALA A 232 -13.10 -10.48 -4.14
CA ALA A 232 -14.57 -10.58 -4.18
C ALA A 232 -15.30 -9.51 -3.37
N GLY A 233 -14.61 -8.83 -2.44
CA GLY A 233 -15.17 -7.72 -1.68
C GLY A 233 -14.57 -6.38 -2.11
N ASP A 234 -15.41 -5.36 -2.16
CA ASP A 234 -15.03 -3.98 -2.46
C ASP A 234 -15.14 -3.05 -1.23
N ALA A 235 -14.88 -1.75 -1.40
CA ALA A 235 -14.99 -0.79 -0.31
C ALA A 235 -16.41 -0.68 0.29
N SER A 236 -17.47 -0.94 -0.48
CA SER A 236 -18.85 -0.96 0.03
C SER A 236 -19.09 -2.19 0.90
N ASP A 237 -18.61 -3.35 0.47
CA ASP A 237 -18.69 -4.58 1.24
C ASP A 237 -17.89 -4.48 2.55
N LEU A 238 -16.74 -3.81 2.51
CA LEU A 238 -15.94 -3.53 3.72
C LEU A 238 -16.75 -2.77 4.76
N VAL A 239 -17.45 -1.70 4.35
CA VAL A 239 -18.28 -0.90 5.27
C VAL A 239 -19.40 -1.73 5.88
N LYS A 240 -20.15 -2.48 5.06
CA LYS A 240 -21.25 -3.33 5.53
C LYS A 240 -20.76 -4.40 6.51
N LEU A 241 -19.70 -5.11 6.15
CA LEU A 241 -19.14 -6.16 7.01
C LEU A 241 -18.57 -5.57 8.30
N CYS A 242 -17.88 -4.43 8.26
CA CYS A 242 -17.38 -3.78 9.47
C CYS A 242 -18.52 -3.42 10.45
N GLU A 243 -19.66 -2.92 9.94
CA GLU A 243 -20.84 -2.65 10.78
C GLU A 243 -21.34 -3.91 11.51
N GLU A 244 -21.37 -5.06 10.84
CA GLU A 244 -21.77 -6.34 11.45
C GLU A 244 -20.81 -6.83 12.55
N TYR A 245 -19.54 -6.41 12.53
CA TYR A 245 -18.52 -6.78 13.51
C TYR A 245 -18.18 -5.63 14.49
N GLU A 246 -19.05 -4.61 14.56
CA GLU A 246 -18.89 -3.43 15.43
C GLU A 246 -17.56 -2.67 15.21
N LEU A 247 -17.08 -2.65 13.96
CA LEU A 247 -15.90 -1.92 13.54
C LEU A 247 -16.26 -0.60 12.85
N GLU A 248 -15.51 0.45 13.14
CA GLU A 248 -15.57 1.68 12.34
C GLU A 248 -14.96 1.44 10.95
N ALA A 249 -15.61 1.91 9.88
CA ALA A 249 -15.06 1.84 8.53
C ALA A 249 -15.08 3.20 7.84
N TYR A 250 -13.92 3.63 7.35
CA TYR A 250 -13.75 4.90 6.65
C TYR A 250 -13.18 4.68 5.26
N VAL A 251 -13.98 4.98 4.25
CA VAL A 251 -13.56 4.98 2.84
C VAL A 251 -13.17 6.40 2.46
N ILE A 252 -11.96 6.57 1.92
CA ILE A 252 -11.44 7.88 1.52
C ILE A 252 -11.22 7.95 0.01
N ASN A 253 -11.37 9.16 -0.54
CA ASN A 253 -11.07 9.42 -1.94
C ASN A 253 -9.58 9.28 -2.21
N SER A 254 -9.28 8.87 -3.44
CA SER A 254 -7.91 8.77 -3.92
C SER A 254 -7.21 10.13 -3.95
N VAL A 255 -5.94 10.17 -3.56
CA VAL A 255 -5.10 11.36 -3.77
C VAL A 255 -4.75 11.45 -5.25
N MET A 256 -5.18 12.53 -5.88
CA MET A 256 -4.97 12.74 -7.31
C MET A 256 -3.57 13.29 -7.58
N ASP A 257 -3.01 12.85 -8.69
CA ASP A 257 -1.80 13.34 -9.31
C ASP A 257 -2.14 14.52 -10.22
N ASN A 258 -1.57 15.67 -9.89
CA ASN A 258 -1.84 16.92 -10.60
C ASN A 258 -1.03 17.04 -11.91
N ASN A 259 -0.14 16.09 -12.21
CA ASN A 259 0.60 16.08 -13.47
C ASN A 259 -0.24 15.48 -14.61
N GLN A 260 -0.48 16.28 -15.65
CA GLN A 260 -1.20 15.93 -16.88
C GLN A 260 -0.48 14.91 -17.77
N ILE A 261 0.53 14.19 -17.26
CA ILE A 261 1.16 13.05 -17.95
C ILE A 261 0.28 11.82 -17.73
N SER A 262 -0.99 11.91 -18.12
CA SER A 262 -2.02 10.87 -17.96
C SER A 262 -2.22 10.04 -19.25
N GLY A 263 -1.52 10.38 -20.34
CA GLY A 263 -1.68 9.74 -21.64
C GLY A 263 -0.85 8.48 -21.91
N ALA A 264 0.17 8.16 -21.10
CA ALA A 264 1.16 7.12 -21.41
C ALA A 264 0.94 5.77 -20.69
N LEU A 265 0.04 5.71 -19.69
CA LEU A 265 -0.31 4.48 -19.00
C LEU A 265 -1.66 4.00 -19.54
N ASN A 266 -1.69 2.81 -20.16
CA ASN A 266 -2.89 2.21 -20.75
C ASN A 266 -3.87 1.72 -19.69
N SER A 267 -4.37 2.60 -18.81
CA SER A 267 -5.47 2.29 -17.88
C SER A 267 -6.81 2.48 -18.59
N CYS A 268 -7.67 1.46 -18.53
CA CYS A 268 -8.96 1.40 -19.20
C CYS A 268 -10.00 2.37 -18.59
N ASP A 269 -9.78 2.85 -17.37
CA ASP A 269 -10.66 3.80 -16.68
C ASP A 269 -10.02 5.19 -16.51
N GLY A 270 -10.72 6.22 -16.97
CA GLY A 270 -10.23 7.60 -16.98
C GLY A 270 -9.92 8.20 -15.60
N LYS A 271 -10.52 7.68 -14.52
CA LYS A 271 -10.29 8.16 -13.14
C LYS A 271 -9.04 7.55 -12.47
N GLU A 272 -8.69 6.31 -12.79
CA GLU A 272 -7.45 5.71 -12.26
C GLU A 272 -6.18 6.32 -12.87
N ARG A 273 -6.30 6.95 -14.04
CA ARG A 273 -5.17 7.59 -14.74
C ARG A 273 -4.52 8.71 -13.94
N GLU A 274 -5.28 9.30 -13.03
CA GLU A 274 -4.90 10.50 -12.30
C GLU A 274 -4.72 10.23 -10.80
N GLN A 275 -4.70 8.98 -10.34
CA GLN A 275 -4.45 8.67 -8.92
C GLN A 275 -2.95 8.44 -8.65
N VAL A 276 -2.43 8.99 -7.54
CA VAL A 276 -1.10 8.62 -7.03
C VAL A 276 -1.08 7.14 -6.62
N SER A 277 -0.16 6.38 -7.22
CA SER A 277 -0.02 4.93 -6.99
C SER A 277 1.43 4.47 -7.06
N SER A 278 1.74 3.31 -6.47
CA SER A 278 3.05 2.65 -6.62
C SER A 278 3.41 2.32 -8.07
N THR A 279 2.41 2.13 -8.95
CA THR A 279 2.63 1.94 -10.38
C THR A 279 3.22 3.20 -11.01
N ARG A 280 2.68 4.37 -10.69
CA ARG A 280 3.19 5.66 -11.19
C ARG A 280 4.58 5.97 -10.64
N VAL A 281 4.86 5.65 -9.37
CA VAL A 281 6.20 5.81 -8.81
C VAL A 281 7.22 4.95 -9.57
N ARG A 282 6.89 3.69 -9.89
CA ARG A 282 7.78 2.85 -10.71
C ARG A 282 7.97 3.40 -12.11
N TYR A 283 6.91 3.90 -12.72
CA TYR A 283 6.99 4.53 -14.04
C TYR A 283 7.90 5.77 -14.01
N ALA A 284 7.76 6.64 -13.01
CA ALA A 284 8.60 7.82 -12.85
C ALA A 284 10.08 7.44 -12.63
N LEU A 285 10.34 6.41 -11.81
CA LEU A 285 11.69 5.84 -11.64
C LEU A 285 12.25 5.26 -12.94
N ASP A 286 11.45 4.54 -13.72
CA ASP A 286 11.82 3.99 -15.04
C ASP A 286 12.15 5.10 -16.06
N LYS A 287 11.54 6.28 -15.93
CA LYS A 287 11.89 7.46 -16.73
C LYS A 287 13.06 8.26 -16.16
N GLY A 288 13.46 8.01 -14.92
CA GLY A 288 14.47 8.79 -14.21
C GLY A 288 14.00 10.20 -13.85
N ASP A 289 12.69 10.44 -13.81
CA ASP A 289 12.11 11.74 -13.46
C ASP A 289 12.02 11.87 -11.93
N MET A 290 13.14 12.25 -11.31
CA MET A 290 13.25 12.30 -9.85
C MET A 290 12.38 13.37 -9.22
N LYS A 291 12.17 14.49 -9.92
CA LYS A 291 11.24 15.53 -9.48
C LYS A 291 9.83 14.96 -9.34
N TYR A 292 9.36 14.26 -10.36
CA TYR A 292 8.04 13.66 -10.34
C TYR A 292 7.93 12.51 -9.32
N VAL A 293 8.98 11.70 -9.15
CA VAL A 293 9.06 10.71 -8.05
C VAL A 293 8.87 11.40 -6.69
N SER A 294 9.57 12.51 -6.46
CA SER A 294 9.52 13.26 -5.20
C SER A 294 8.14 13.88 -4.95
N GLU A 295 7.44 14.34 -5.99
CA GLU A 295 6.05 14.81 -5.92
C GLU A 295 5.08 13.69 -5.52
N LEU A 296 5.17 12.51 -6.17
CA LEU A 296 4.32 11.35 -5.85
C LEU A 296 4.59 10.81 -4.45
N LEU A 297 5.85 10.76 -4.02
CA LEU A 297 6.23 10.29 -2.68
C LEU A 297 5.96 11.33 -1.60
N GLY A 298 5.96 12.62 -1.95
CA GLY A 298 5.96 13.75 -1.02
C GLY A 298 7.21 13.79 -0.15
N ARG A 299 8.32 13.27 -0.68
CA ARG A 299 9.68 13.20 -0.10
C ARG A 299 10.65 12.75 -1.20
N ASN A 300 11.93 13.00 -1.01
CA ASN A 300 12.95 12.50 -1.92
C ASN A 300 13.01 10.97 -1.92
N HIS A 301 13.34 10.40 -3.08
CA HIS A 301 13.63 8.98 -3.18
C HIS A 301 14.97 8.71 -2.51
N ARG A 302 15.02 7.67 -1.67
CA ARG A 302 16.24 7.29 -0.97
C ARG A 302 16.67 5.91 -1.44
N LEU A 303 17.83 5.82 -2.09
CA LEU A 303 18.48 4.54 -2.37
C LEU A 303 19.22 4.07 -1.13
N VAL A 304 19.17 2.76 -0.91
CA VAL A 304 19.79 2.11 0.24
C VAL A 304 20.71 1.01 -0.26
N LEU A 305 21.99 1.12 0.07
CA LEU A 305 23.00 0.13 -0.27
C LEU A 305 23.41 -0.66 0.97
N MET A 306 23.56 -1.96 0.79
CA MET A 306 24.17 -2.87 1.77
C MET A 306 25.69 -2.85 1.61
N MET A 307 26.40 -2.62 2.70
CA MET A 307 27.86 -2.45 2.75
C MET A 307 28.60 -3.59 3.47
N GLU A 308 27.93 -4.70 3.77
CA GLU A 308 28.53 -5.82 4.54
C GLU A 308 29.74 -6.45 3.84
N ASP A 309 29.79 -6.44 2.51
CA ASP A 309 30.93 -6.93 1.71
C ASP A 309 31.71 -5.74 1.14
N GLN A 310 32.56 -5.13 1.98
CA GLN A 310 33.34 -3.93 1.63
C GLN A 310 34.29 -4.16 0.44
N GLU A 311 34.65 -5.42 0.13
CA GLU A 311 35.49 -5.76 -1.03
C GLU A 311 34.81 -5.47 -2.37
N ARG A 312 33.47 -5.38 -2.39
CA ARG A 312 32.70 -5.03 -3.60
C ARG A 312 32.70 -3.54 -3.91
N PHE A 313 33.21 -2.72 -3.01
CA PHE A 313 33.22 -1.27 -3.17
C PHE A 313 34.58 -0.82 -3.65
N THR A 314 34.63 -0.13 -4.78
CA THR A 314 35.85 0.54 -5.23
C THR A 314 35.78 2.01 -4.86
N SER A 315 36.80 2.48 -4.14
CA SER A 315 36.92 3.85 -3.68
C SER A 315 38.16 4.48 -4.31
N GLU A 316 37.95 5.45 -5.19
CA GLU A 316 39.01 6.20 -5.86
C GLU A 316 38.83 7.70 -5.61
N ARG A 317 39.71 8.29 -4.80
CA ARG A 317 39.71 9.73 -4.43
C ARG A 317 38.35 10.23 -3.91
N ASN A 318 37.49 10.69 -4.82
CA ASN A 318 36.18 11.28 -4.58
C ASN A 318 35.02 10.45 -5.18
N ARG A 319 35.28 9.22 -5.64
CA ARG A 319 34.30 8.32 -6.23
C ARG A 319 34.20 7.02 -5.43
N LEU A 320 32.97 6.62 -5.10
CA LEU A 320 32.65 5.31 -4.54
C LEU A 320 31.76 4.57 -5.54
N SER A 321 32.16 3.37 -5.94
CA SER A 321 31.38 2.52 -6.85
C SER A 321 30.90 1.29 -6.12
N ALA A 322 29.68 0.85 -6.42
CA ALA A 322 29.09 -0.36 -5.87
C ALA A 322 28.24 -1.08 -6.93
N PRO A 323 28.27 -2.41 -6.98
CA PRO A 323 27.35 -3.18 -7.81
C PRO A 323 25.90 -2.92 -7.45
N LYS A 324 25.01 -2.89 -8.44
CA LYS A 324 23.56 -2.79 -8.22
C LYS A 324 23.01 -3.92 -7.36
N SER A 325 23.68 -5.07 -7.29
CA SER A 325 23.30 -6.16 -6.38
C SER A 325 23.35 -5.77 -4.90
N CYS A 326 24.03 -4.68 -4.55
CA CYS A 326 24.06 -4.13 -3.19
C CYS A 326 22.83 -3.26 -2.88
N LEU A 327 22.02 -2.90 -3.86
CA LEU A 327 20.81 -2.08 -3.64
C LEU A 327 19.71 -2.90 -2.98
N LEU A 328 19.11 -2.33 -1.93
CA LEU A 328 17.99 -2.92 -1.21
C LEU A 328 16.63 -2.44 -1.74
N ASN A 329 16.62 -1.50 -2.67
CA ASN A 329 15.42 -0.95 -3.29
C ASN A 329 15.65 -0.48 -4.73
N LEU A 330 14.54 -0.19 -5.42
CA LEU A 330 14.49 0.12 -6.84
C LEU A 330 15.30 1.38 -7.17
N ALA A 331 16.36 1.20 -7.96
CA ALA A 331 17.10 2.29 -8.60
C ALA A 331 16.23 3.02 -9.64
N PRO A 332 16.47 4.33 -9.86
CA PRO A 332 15.93 5.00 -11.03
C PRO A 332 16.63 4.48 -12.30
N LYS A 333 16.17 4.98 -13.45
CA LYS A 333 16.78 4.72 -14.76
C LYS A 333 18.29 4.96 -14.75
N GLU A 334 18.98 4.32 -15.68
CA GLU A 334 20.38 4.65 -15.98
C GLU A 334 20.51 6.13 -16.38
N GLY A 335 21.49 6.81 -15.79
CA GLY A 335 21.67 8.23 -15.98
C GLY A 335 22.55 8.89 -14.91
N LEU A 336 22.81 10.18 -15.13
CA LEU A 336 23.48 11.06 -14.18
C LEU A 336 22.42 11.84 -13.40
N TYR A 337 22.48 11.74 -12.07
CA TYR A 337 21.62 12.44 -11.13
C TYR A 337 22.46 13.46 -10.36
N GLU A 338 22.22 14.73 -10.66
CA GLU A 338 22.84 15.85 -9.95
C GLU A 338 22.08 16.15 -8.65
N ASN A 339 22.68 16.93 -7.75
CA ASN A 339 22.05 17.34 -6.48
C ASN A 339 21.63 16.20 -5.54
N CYS A 340 22.35 15.10 -5.52
CA CYS A 340 22.13 14.02 -4.55
C CYS A 340 22.82 14.34 -3.22
N SER A 341 22.42 13.63 -2.16
CA SER A 341 23.11 13.72 -0.88
C SER A 341 23.21 12.37 -0.19
N VAL A 342 24.32 12.17 0.52
CA VAL A 342 24.57 10.98 1.34
C VAL A 342 24.50 11.38 2.80
N LEU A 343 23.81 10.59 3.61
CA LEU A 343 23.72 10.81 5.05
C LEU A 343 24.66 9.84 5.79
N ILE A 344 25.68 10.36 6.45
CA ILE A 344 26.65 9.59 7.25
C ILE A 344 26.76 10.22 8.64
N ASP A 345 26.41 9.49 9.70
CA ASP A 345 26.54 9.93 11.10
C ASP A 345 26.03 11.36 11.37
N LYS A 346 24.90 11.72 10.73
CA LYS A 346 24.24 13.04 10.75
C LYS A 346 24.85 14.13 9.87
N ASN A 347 25.96 13.86 9.19
CA ASN A 347 26.49 14.74 8.16
C ASN A 347 25.82 14.45 6.82
N VAL A 348 25.38 15.50 6.15
CA VAL A 348 24.84 15.44 4.78
C VAL A 348 25.94 15.84 3.83
N ILE A 349 26.38 14.92 2.98
CA ILE A 349 27.44 15.15 2.00
C ILE A 349 26.78 15.29 0.62
N PRO A 350 26.88 16.45 -0.04
CA PRO A 350 26.36 16.62 -1.40
C PRO A 350 27.22 15.83 -2.40
N CYS A 351 26.55 15.13 -3.31
CA CYS A 351 27.19 14.31 -4.33
C CYS A 351 26.38 14.33 -5.63
N ARG A 352 26.98 13.76 -6.68
CA ARG A 352 26.26 13.29 -7.87
C ARG A 352 26.25 11.77 -7.87
N VAL A 353 25.19 11.19 -8.44
CA VAL A 353 25.02 9.75 -8.56
C VAL A 353 24.96 9.38 -10.02
N ILE A 354 25.77 8.42 -10.44
CA ILE A 354 25.74 7.84 -11.78
C ILE A 354 25.21 6.42 -11.63
N VAL A 355 24.09 6.13 -12.28
CA VAL A 355 23.53 4.78 -12.38
C VAL A 355 23.85 4.28 -13.77
N ASP A 356 24.74 3.29 -13.89
CA ASP A 356 25.01 2.62 -15.16
C ASP A 356 24.31 1.27 -15.22
N THR A 357 24.67 0.38 -16.14
CA THR A 357 24.04 -0.94 -16.28
C THR A 357 24.27 -1.86 -15.07
N THR A 358 25.47 -1.85 -14.49
CA THR A 358 25.95 -2.84 -13.52
C THR A 358 26.13 -2.28 -12.11
N ASP A 359 26.44 -1.00 -12.02
CA ASP A 359 26.94 -0.32 -10.84
C ASP A 359 26.21 1.00 -10.59
N ILE A 360 26.38 1.47 -9.36
CA ILE A 360 26.04 2.81 -8.93
C ILE A 360 27.33 3.49 -8.46
N HIS A 361 27.59 4.69 -8.95
CA HIS A 361 28.74 5.49 -8.56
C HIS A 361 28.29 6.75 -7.85
N LEU A 362 28.89 7.03 -6.70
CA LEU A 362 28.72 8.26 -5.96
C LEU A 362 29.98 9.09 -6.16
N GLU A 363 29.83 10.34 -6.59
CA GLU A 363 30.95 11.27 -6.75
C GLU A 363 30.69 12.54 -5.92
N CYS A 364 31.55 12.82 -4.94
CA CYS A 364 31.43 13.99 -4.09
C CYS A 364 32.03 15.23 -4.76
N TYR A 365 31.39 16.39 -4.55
CA TYR A 365 31.88 17.67 -5.07
C TYR A 365 33.10 18.19 -4.30
N GLU A 366 33.17 17.92 -3.01
CA GLU A 366 34.32 18.24 -2.17
C GLU A 366 35.20 17.00 -1.99
N VAL A 367 36.51 17.21 -1.85
CA VAL A 367 37.53 16.14 -1.69
C VAL A 367 37.46 15.45 -0.31
N ALA A 368 36.31 15.54 0.38
CA ALA A 368 36.07 14.94 1.68
C ALA A 368 35.91 13.41 1.56
N ASN A 369 37.05 12.73 1.53
CA ASN A 369 37.31 11.41 2.09
C ASN A 369 36.17 10.38 2.05
N PHE A 370 35.93 9.75 0.89
CA PHE A 370 35.23 8.45 0.88
C PHE A 370 35.96 7.37 1.69
N SER A 371 37.24 7.62 2.05
CA SER A 371 37.96 6.84 3.04
C SER A 371 37.23 6.76 4.39
N CYS A 372 36.36 7.72 4.75
CA CYS A 372 35.55 7.63 5.97
C CYS A 372 34.34 6.69 5.83
N ILE A 373 33.85 6.44 4.61
CA ILE A 373 32.70 5.56 4.37
C ILE A 373 33.14 4.10 4.37
N THR A 374 34.27 3.79 3.74
CA THR A 374 34.80 2.43 3.65
C THR A 374 35.61 2.01 4.89
N SER A 375 36.09 2.94 5.72
CA SER A 375 36.80 2.61 6.98
C SER A 375 35.91 2.44 8.19
N ARG A 376 34.61 2.74 8.06
CA ARG A 376 33.63 2.59 9.14
C ARG A 376 32.87 1.29 8.92
N ASP A 377 32.51 0.60 10.00
CA ASP A 377 31.59 -0.55 10.01
C ASP A 377 30.14 -0.12 9.70
N LEU A 378 29.97 0.72 8.67
CA LEU A 378 28.68 1.09 8.13
C LEU A 378 28.11 -0.15 7.45
N LYS A 379 27.01 -0.67 8.00
CA LYS A 379 26.27 -1.75 7.35
C LYS A 379 25.44 -1.23 6.18
N ILE A 380 24.88 -0.03 6.28
CA ILE A 380 23.94 0.53 5.32
C ILE A 380 24.32 1.95 4.93
N LEU A 381 24.28 2.26 3.63
CA LEU A 381 24.44 3.61 3.09
C LEU A 381 23.13 4.11 2.50
N GLY A 382 22.68 5.31 2.89
CA GLY A 382 21.51 5.96 2.34
C GLY A 382 21.87 7.16 1.46
N ILE A 383 21.32 7.18 0.25
CA ILE A 383 21.52 8.24 -0.74
C ILE A 383 20.17 8.86 -1.08
N GLU A 384 19.98 10.15 -0.87
CA GLU A 384 18.79 10.88 -1.28
C GLU A 384 19.00 11.49 -2.66
N LEU A 385 18.05 11.21 -3.56
CA LEU A 385 18.03 11.70 -4.93
C LEU A 385 16.95 12.76 -5.06
N TRP A 386 17.32 13.90 -5.64
CA TRP A 386 16.47 15.08 -5.82
C TRP A 386 15.88 15.15 -7.22
#